data_AF-S7V9Q4-F1
#
_entry.id   AF-S7V9Q4-F1
#
_cell.length_a   1.000
_cell.length_b   1.000
_cell.length_c   1.000
_cell.angle_alpha   90.00
_cell.angle_beta   90.00
_cell.angle_gamma   90.00
#
_symmetry.space_group_name_H-M   'P 1'
#
loop_
_entity.id
_entity.type
_entity.pdbx_description
1 polymer ?
#
loop_
_entity_poly.entity_id
_entity_poly.type
_entity_poly.pdbx_seq_one_letter_code
_entity_poly.pdbx_strand_id
1 'polypeptide(L)'
;MKRRHFFQNAGALSAGLALGVSDGLLAAQPKADYKKHPFIIGVNGHKITYNVPNLSQKVKIMHVTDTHLWRDDERGVKFQEYSGRMAKAYNETKHFLSGEPTHPEEAFEATLEIARQEKADAITLTGDLFSFPSEAAIEWAFDKLEKTGIPYFYSSGNHDWHYEGMKGSLHELRETWINERLLPLYKGQNPLMYAVDVKGINVVNIDNSYYEILPEQLAFYKAEAKKGNPCS
;
A
#
# COMPACT_ATOMS: atom_id res chain seq x y z
N MET A 1 -5.39 48.76 45.16
CA MET A 1 -4.95 48.79 46.57
C MET A 1 -4.01 47.61 46.83
N LYS A 2 -2.82 47.91 47.36
CA LYS A 2 -1.75 46.96 47.71
C LYS A 2 -2.15 46.11 48.93
N ARG A 3 -1.77 44.83 48.95
CA ARG A 3 -1.22 44.18 50.15
C ARG A 3 -0.07 43.26 49.74
N ARG A 4 1.11 43.57 50.29
CA ARG A 4 2.34 42.75 50.29
C ARG A 4 2.40 41.95 51.61
N HIS A 5 3.22 40.91 51.60
CA HIS A 5 4.00 40.25 52.68
C HIS A 5 3.94 38.72 52.44
N PHE A 6 4.99 37.98 52.06
CA PHE A 6 6.42 37.87 52.43
C PHE A 6 6.67 37.12 53.74
N PHE A 7 7.05 35.84 53.62
CA PHE A 7 7.96 35.00 54.43
C PHE A 7 8.31 33.82 53.48
N GLN A 8 9.53 33.57 52.96
CA GLN A 8 10.85 33.29 53.53
C GLN A 8 10.93 32.13 54.53
N ASN A 9 11.42 30.97 54.04
CA ASN A 9 12.45 30.05 54.59
C ASN A 9 12.41 28.75 53.75
N ALA A 10 13.37 28.41 52.88
CA ALA A 10 14.79 28.03 53.06
C ALA A 10 15.02 26.57 53.53
N GLY A 11 15.75 25.79 52.72
CA GLY A 11 16.36 24.49 53.03
C GLY A 11 15.81 23.34 52.16
N ALA A 12 16.58 22.58 51.38
CA ALA A 12 18.02 22.44 51.26
C ALA A 12 18.39 21.92 49.85
N LEU A 13 19.59 22.30 49.40
CA LEU A 13 20.29 21.76 48.25
C LEU A 13 20.59 20.27 48.41
N SER A 14 20.35 19.50 47.36
CA SER A 14 21.18 18.35 47.02
C SER A 14 21.73 18.58 45.63
N ALA A 15 23.02 18.91 45.59
CA ALA A 15 23.81 19.01 44.38
C ALA A 15 23.97 17.61 43.74
N GLY A 16 23.61 17.51 42.46
CA GLY A 16 23.92 16.39 41.59
C GLY A 16 24.23 16.95 40.21
N LEU A 17 25.50 17.27 39.97
CA LEU A 17 26.03 17.51 38.64
C LEU A 17 25.94 16.22 37.82
N ALA A 18 25.06 16.19 36.83
CA ALA A 18 25.19 15.31 35.69
C ALA A 18 24.50 15.94 34.48
N LEU A 19 25.30 16.65 33.70
CA LEU A 19 25.29 16.68 32.24
C LEU A 19 23.93 16.91 31.57
N GLY A 20 23.77 18.15 31.08
CA GLY A 20 22.75 18.48 30.11
C GLY A 20 22.73 17.48 28.97
N VAL A 21 21.61 16.80 28.83
CA VAL A 21 21.17 16.25 27.56
C VAL A 21 20.16 17.27 27.06
N SER A 22 20.67 18.21 26.27
CA SER A 22 19.84 18.98 25.34
C SER A 22 18.92 17.99 24.63
N ASP A 23 17.61 18.24 24.68
CA ASP A 23 16.65 17.60 23.78
C ASP A 23 17.30 17.52 22.40
N GLY A 24 17.49 16.28 21.97
CA GLY A 24 18.31 15.96 20.82
C GLY A 24 17.93 16.88 19.68
N LEU A 25 18.95 17.56 19.16
CA LEU A 25 19.00 18.04 17.79
C LEU A 25 18.59 16.88 16.88
N LEU A 26 17.28 16.70 16.68
CA LEU A 26 16.77 16.11 15.46
C LEU A 26 17.27 17.08 14.40
N ALA A 27 18.35 16.69 13.73
CA ALA A 27 18.83 17.40 12.56
C ALA A 27 17.59 17.64 11.70
N ALA A 28 17.21 18.90 11.56
CA ALA A 28 16.08 19.26 10.73
C ALA A 28 16.37 18.63 9.37
N GLN A 29 15.57 17.62 9.00
CA GLN A 29 15.64 17.00 7.68
C GLN A 29 15.70 18.16 6.68
N PRO A 30 16.76 18.26 5.86
CA PRO A 30 16.91 19.40 4.98
C PRO A 30 15.64 19.51 4.13
N LYS A 31 14.89 20.61 4.30
CA LYS A 31 13.73 20.88 3.46
C LYS A 31 14.20 20.84 2.02
N ALA A 32 13.59 19.98 1.20
CA ALA A 32 13.91 19.87 -0.21
C ALA A 32 13.84 21.25 -0.88
N ASP A 33 14.94 21.70 -1.47
CA ASP A 33 14.98 22.95 -2.25
C ASP A 33 14.52 22.65 -3.68
N TYR A 34 13.19 22.68 -3.86
CA TYR A 34 12.56 22.46 -5.16
C TYR A 34 12.90 23.53 -6.22
N LYS A 35 13.54 24.65 -5.84
CA LYS A 35 14.02 25.66 -6.79
C LYS A 35 15.36 25.27 -7.41
N LYS A 36 16.23 24.59 -6.66
CA LYS A 36 17.53 24.09 -7.16
C LYS A 36 17.46 22.66 -7.70
N HIS A 37 16.56 21.85 -7.17
CA HIS A 37 16.29 20.50 -7.61
C HIS A 37 14.78 20.35 -7.84
N PRO A 38 14.26 20.77 -9.01
CA PRO A 38 12.84 20.67 -9.28
C PRO A 38 12.40 19.21 -9.23
N PHE A 39 11.23 18.97 -8.65
CA PHE A 39 10.54 17.71 -8.79
C PHE A 39 10.10 17.59 -10.25
N ILE A 40 10.68 16.63 -10.98
CA ILE A 40 10.39 16.42 -12.40
C ILE A 40 9.66 15.11 -12.54
N ILE A 41 8.56 15.12 -13.31
CA ILE A 41 7.82 13.93 -13.71
C ILE A 41 8.05 13.72 -15.21
N GLY A 42 8.53 12.54 -15.58
CA GLY A 42 8.55 12.07 -16.96
C GLY A 42 7.56 10.92 -17.13
N VAL A 43 6.76 10.97 -18.20
CA VAL A 43 5.84 9.90 -18.57
C VAL A 43 6.25 9.39 -19.95
N ASN A 44 6.49 8.09 -20.07
CA ASN A 44 6.78 7.44 -21.34
C ASN A 44 6.01 6.11 -21.40
N GLY A 45 4.82 6.16 -21.98
CA GLY A 45 3.89 5.02 -22.00
C GLY A 45 3.58 4.55 -20.57
N HIS A 46 3.87 3.28 -20.30
CA HIS A 46 3.65 2.60 -19.01
C HIS A 46 4.70 2.93 -17.94
N LYS A 47 5.68 3.79 -18.24
CA LYS A 47 6.75 4.16 -17.31
C LYS A 47 6.61 5.60 -16.84
N ILE A 48 6.53 5.78 -15.54
CA ILE A 48 6.59 7.08 -14.87
C ILE A 48 7.94 7.20 -14.16
N THR A 49 8.62 8.33 -14.32
CA THR A 49 9.89 8.62 -13.64
C THR A 49 9.76 9.90 -12.84
N TYR A 50 10.08 9.82 -11.56
CA TYR A 50 10.14 10.97 -10.66
C TYR A 50 11.61 11.30 -10.38
N ASN A 51 12.00 12.56 -10.59
CA ASN A 51 13.22 13.10 -10.01
C ASN A 51 12.89 13.66 -8.63
N VAL A 52 13.28 12.93 -7.59
CA VAL A 52 13.01 13.28 -6.21
C VAL A 52 14.28 13.83 -5.58
N PRO A 53 14.30 15.11 -5.15
CA PRO A 53 15.45 15.68 -4.46
C PRO A 53 15.80 14.88 -3.20
N ASN A 54 17.10 14.78 -2.91
CA ASN A 54 17.63 14.14 -1.69
C ASN A 54 17.38 12.61 -1.58
N LEU A 55 16.90 11.95 -2.62
CA LEU A 55 16.87 10.48 -2.65
C LEU A 55 18.29 9.95 -2.93
N SER A 56 18.82 9.14 -2.02
CA SER A 56 20.22 8.68 -2.06
C SER A 56 20.51 7.64 -3.14
N GLN A 57 19.48 7.00 -3.67
CA GLN A 57 19.59 5.93 -4.66
C GLN A 57 18.38 5.85 -5.57
N LYS A 58 18.55 5.21 -6.74
CA LYS A 58 17.43 4.92 -7.64
C LYS A 58 16.54 3.83 -7.04
N VAL A 59 15.23 4.02 -7.14
CA VAL A 59 14.22 3.04 -6.75
C VAL A 59 13.33 2.72 -7.96
N LYS A 60 13.02 1.45 -8.17
CA LYS A 60 12.08 0.97 -9.18
C LYS A 60 10.93 0.23 -8.50
N ILE A 61 9.72 0.74 -8.66
CA ILE A 61 8.50 0.09 -8.15
C ILE A 61 7.66 -0.31 -9.36
N MET A 62 7.30 -1.58 -9.44
CA MET A 62 6.28 -2.05 -10.40
C MET A 62 4.92 -1.86 -9.76
N HIS A 63 4.04 -1.10 -10.42
CA HIS A 63 2.67 -0.88 -9.96
C HIS A 63 1.71 -1.72 -10.79
N VAL A 64 0.92 -2.56 -10.14
CA VAL A 64 -0.02 -3.50 -10.75
C VAL A 64 -1.40 -3.30 -10.11
N THR A 65 -2.43 -3.22 -10.95
CA THR A 65 -3.81 -2.96 -10.53
C THR A 65 -4.78 -3.53 -11.57
N ASP A 66 -6.05 -3.73 -11.20
CA ASP A 66 -7.16 -4.04 -12.12
C ASP A 66 -6.88 -5.26 -13.03
N THR A 67 -6.24 -6.28 -12.47
CA THR A 67 -5.94 -7.52 -13.20
C THR A 67 -7.19 -8.39 -13.37
N HIS A 68 -8.09 -8.39 -12.38
CA HIS A 68 -9.35 -9.14 -12.41
C HIS A 68 -9.19 -10.65 -12.69
N LEU A 69 -8.28 -11.33 -11.99
CA LEU A 69 -8.15 -12.78 -12.03
C LEU A 69 -9.47 -13.48 -11.67
N TRP A 70 -9.95 -14.36 -12.54
CA TRP A 70 -11.27 -15.00 -12.43
C TRP A 70 -11.21 -16.51 -12.22
N ARG A 71 -10.01 -17.08 -12.09
CA ARG A 71 -9.79 -18.51 -11.75
C ARG A 71 -10.67 -18.92 -10.59
N ASP A 72 -11.31 -20.10 -10.68
CA ASP A 72 -12.14 -20.65 -9.61
C ASP A 72 -12.08 -22.19 -9.64
N ASP A 73 -12.48 -22.84 -8.56
CA ASP A 73 -12.53 -24.31 -8.43
C ASP A 73 -13.76 -24.79 -7.64
N GLU A 74 -13.78 -26.04 -7.19
CA GLU A 74 -14.93 -26.62 -6.50
C GLU A 74 -15.34 -25.86 -5.22
N ARG A 75 -14.40 -25.13 -4.59
CA ARG A 75 -14.65 -24.32 -3.38
C ARG A 75 -15.53 -23.11 -3.67
N GLY A 76 -15.49 -22.60 -4.91
CA GLY A 76 -16.31 -21.49 -5.39
C GLY A 76 -17.73 -21.85 -5.79
N VAL A 77 -18.06 -23.15 -5.92
CA VAL A 77 -19.36 -23.62 -6.46
C VAL A 77 -20.56 -23.00 -5.72
N LYS A 78 -20.49 -22.87 -4.40
CA LYS A 78 -21.58 -22.28 -3.58
C LYS A 78 -21.79 -20.77 -3.80
N PHE A 79 -20.87 -20.10 -4.48
CA PHE A 79 -20.93 -18.66 -4.78
C PHE A 79 -21.14 -18.36 -6.26
N GLN A 80 -21.35 -19.37 -7.11
CA GLN A 80 -21.47 -19.20 -8.56
C GLN A 80 -22.61 -18.26 -8.99
N GLU A 81 -23.68 -18.16 -8.20
CA GLU A 81 -24.76 -17.20 -8.46
C GLU A 81 -24.28 -15.74 -8.40
N TYR A 82 -23.24 -15.46 -7.60
CA TYR A 82 -22.64 -14.13 -7.45
C TYR A 82 -21.42 -13.95 -8.36
N SER A 83 -20.57 -14.97 -8.50
CA SER A 83 -19.31 -14.88 -9.26
C SER A 83 -19.47 -15.07 -10.77
N GLY A 84 -20.53 -15.74 -11.23
CA GLY A 84 -20.64 -16.19 -12.63
C GLY A 84 -20.65 -15.07 -13.67
N ARG A 85 -21.16 -13.88 -13.33
CA ARG A 85 -21.07 -12.68 -14.18
C ARG A 85 -19.67 -12.08 -14.16
N MET A 86 -19.12 -11.95 -12.95
CA MET A 86 -17.80 -11.37 -12.70
C MET A 86 -16.71 -12.16 -13.43
N ALA A 87 -16.79 -13.50 -13.36
CA ALA A 87 -15.88 -14.43 -14.02
C ALA A 87 -15.89 -14.40 -15.55
N LYS A 88 -16.81 -13.66 -16.17
CA LYS A 88 -16.91 -13.53 -17.64
C LYS A 88 -16.57 -12.12 -18.13
N ALA A 89 -16.41 -11.17 -17.22
CA ALA A 89 -16.27 -9.76 -17.57
C ALA A 89 -14.88 -9.43 -18.15
N TYR A 90 -13.85 -10.17 -17.75
CA TYR A 90 -12.44 -9.88 -18.08
C TYR A 90 -11.71 -11.10 -18.63
N ASN A 91 -12.30 -11.79 -19.60
CA ASN A 91 -11.69 -13.03 -20.13
C ASN A 91 -10.69 -12.76 -21.27
N GLU A 92 -10.76 -11.57 -21.86
CA GLU A 92 -9.83 -11.09 -22.86
C GLU A 92 -9.44 -9.65 -22.52
N THR A 93 -8.14 -9.36 -22.60
CA THR A 93 -7.56 -8.04 -22.42
C THR A 93 -6.42 -7.86 -23.42
N LYS A 94 -5.64 -6.78 -23.30
CA LYS A 94 -4.47 -6.53 -24.14
C LYS A 94 -3.22 -6.41 -23.29
N HIS A 95 -2.13 -7.02 -23.74
CA HIS A 95 -0.85 -6.91 -23.07
C HIS A 95 -0.34 -5.46 -23.16
N PHE A 96 0.00 -4.85 -22.02
CA PHE A 96 0.29 -3.40 -21.95
C PHE A 96 1.52 -2.94 -22.76
N LEU A 97 2.48 -3.84 -23.03
CA LEU A 97 3.62 -3.58 -23.92
C LEU A 97 3.33 -3.84 -25.40
N SER A 98 2.97 -5.09 -25.77
CA SER A 98 2.82 -5.49 -27.16
C SER A 98 1.51 -5.02 -27.80
N GLY A 99 0.46 -4.78 -26.99
CA GLY A 99 -0.88 -4.46 -27.47
C GLY A 99 -1.67 -5.67 -27.99
N GLU A 100 -1.06 -6.85 -28.02
CA GLU A 100 -1.67 -8.09 -28.48
C GLU A 100 -2.76 -8.59 -27.51
N PRO A 101 -3.80 -9.27 -28.01
CA PRO A 101 -4.77 -9.96 -27.17
C PRO A 101 -4.10 -10.94 -26.21
N THR A 102 -4.58 -10.97 -24.97
CA THR A 102 -4.16 -11.90 -23.92
C THR A 102 -5.31 -12.05 -22.92
N HIS A 103 -5.08 -12.73 -21.81
CA HIS A 103 -6.03 -12.82 -20.71
C HIS A 103 -5.35 -12.48 -19.37
N PRO A 104 -6.11 -12.20 -18.29
CA PRO A 104 -5.57 -11.73 -17.01
C PRO A 104 -4.38 -12.53 -16.46
N GLU A 105 -4.45 -13.86 -16.44
CA GLU A 105 -3.36 -14.69 -15.89
C GLU A 105 -2.06 -14.53 -16.69
N GLU A 106 -2.12 -14.62 -18.02
CA GLU A 106 -0.95 -14.41 -18.89
C GLU A 106 -0.38 -13.00 -18.74
N ALA A 107 -1.25 -11.98 -18.71
CA ALA A 107 -0.85 -10.59 -18.51
C ALA A 107 -0.19 -10.38 -17.15
N PHE A 108 -0.70 -11.02 -16.10
CA PHE A 108 -0.13 -10.96 -14.76
C PHE A 108 1.26 -11.61 -14.72
N GLU A 109 1.41 -12.83 -15.25
CA GLU A 109 2.70 -13.50 -15.31
C GLU A 109 3.73 -12.72 -16.12
N ALA A 110 3.35 -12.18 -17.28
CA ALA A 110 4.21 -11.32 -18.09
C ALA A 110 4.63 -10.06 -17.31
N THR A 111 3.71 -9.45 -16.57
CA THR A 111 3.99 -8.27 -15.73
C THR A 111 4.99 -8.59 -14.62
N LEU A 112 4.86 -9.74 -13.95
CA LEU A 112 5.80 -10.19 -12.93
C LEU A 112 7.19 -10.49 -13.52
N GLU A 113 7.25 -11.07 -14.72
CA GLU A 113 8.50 -11.31 -15.41
C GLU A 113 9.18 -9.99 -15.82
N ILE A 114 8.43 -9.00 -16.29
CA ILE A 114 8.96 -7.66 -16.55
C ILE A 114 9.51 -7.03 -15.26
N ALA A 115 8.83 -7.19 -14.12
CA ALA A 115 9.33 -6.70 -12.83
C ALA A 115 10.68 -7.34 -12.47
N ARG A 116 10.86 -8.65 -12.73
CA ARG A 116 12.14 -9.35 -12.54
C ARG A 116 13.23 -8.86 -13.49
N GLN A 117 12.92 -8.73 -14.78
CA GLN A 117 13.86 -8.27 -15.81
C GLN A 117 14.35 -6.84 -15.52
N GLU A 118 13.42 -5.97 -15.11
CA GLU A 118 13.73 -4.60 -14.71
C GLU A 118 14.41 -4.51 -13.35
N LYS A 119 14.51 -5.61 -12.60
CA LYS A 119 15.03 -5.66 -11.23
C LYS A 119 14.29 -4.66 -10.33
N ALA A 120 12.96 -4.74 -10.35
CA ALA A 120 12.12 -3.94 -9.46
C ALA A 120 12.51 -4.19 -8.00
N ASP A 121 12.52 -3.12 -7.22
CA ASP A 121 12.80 -3.15 -5.78
C ASP A 121 11.56 -3.57 -4.98
N ALA A 122 10.38 -3.30 -5.53
CA ALA A 122 9.10 -3.69 -4.97
C ALA A 122 8.01 -3.81 -6.05
N ILE A 123 6.95 -4.55 -5.73
CA ILE A 123 5.69 -4.60 -6.48
C ILE A 123 4.58 -4.03 -5.59
N THR A 124 3.85 -3.02 -6.06
CA THR A 124 2.64 -2.53 -5.37
C THR A 124 1.41 -3.05 -6.11
N LEU A 125 0.53 -3.74 -5.39
CA LEU A 125 -0.73 -4.29 -5.88
C LEU A 125 -1.86 -3.43 -5.28
N THR A 126 -2.47 -2.54 -6.06
CA THR A 126 -3.41 -1.52 -5.55
C THR A 126 -4.87 -1.85 -5.78
N GLY A 127 -5.19 -3.14 -5.72
CA GLY A 127 -6.55 -3.63 -5.75
C GLY A 127 -7.02 -4.15 -7.10
N ASP A 128 -8.21 -4.74 -7.06
CA ASP A 128 -8.90 -5.40 -8.17
C ASP A 128 -7.97 -6.39 -8.89
N LEU A 129 -7.14 -7.08 -8.08
CA LEU A 129 -6.32 -8.18 -8.52
C LEU A 129 -7.20 -9.38 -8.88
N PHE A 130 -8.32 -9.56 -8.18
CA PHE A 130 -9.29 -10.63 -8.39
C PHE A 130 -10.63 -10.07 -8.87
N SER A 131 -11.32 -10.84 -9.71
CA SER A 131 -12.69 -10.51 -10.12
C SER A 131 -13.69 -10.67 -8.98
N PHE A 132 -13.41 -11.54 -8.01
CA PHE A 132 -14.19 -11.89 -6.81
C PHE A 132 -13.22 -12.63 -5.85
N PRO A 133 -13.55 -12.84 -4.56
CA PRO A 133 -12.62 -13.46 -3.60
C PRO A 133 -12.45 -14.98 -3.83
N SER A 134 -12.01 -15.43 -5.00
CA SER A 134 -11.76 -16.83 -5.30
C SER A 134 -10.51 -17.35 -4.59
N GLU A 135 -10.66 -18.43 -3.81
CA GLU A 135 -9.52 -19.08 -3.14
C GLU A 135 -8.49 -19.59 -4.16
N ALA A 136 -8.95 -20.19 -5.25
CA ALA A 136 -8.08 -20.70 -6.30
C ALA A 136 -7.25 -19.59 -6.97
N ALA A 137 -7.87 -18.43 -7.22
CA ALA A 137 -7.17 -17.29 -7.79
C ALA A 137 -6.16 -16.69 -6.80
N ILE A 138 -6.55 -16.55 -5.53
CA ILE A 138 -5.71 -15.98 -4.47
C ILE A 138 -4.47 -16.85 -4.24
N GLU A 139 -4.65 -18.16 -4.09
CA GLU A 139 -3.54 -19.11 -3.93
C GLU A 139 -2.59 -19.09 -5.13
N TRP A 140 -3.16 -19.06 -6.35
CA TRP A 140 -2.37 -18.97 -7.57
C TRP A 140 -1.56 -17.67 -7.63
N ALA A 141 -2.19 -16.52 -7.40
CA ALA A 141 -1.52 -15.22 -7.42
C ALA A 141 -0.43 -15.14 -6.34
N PHE A 142 -0.72 -15.63 -5.13
CA PHE A 142 0.24 -15.70 -4.04
C PHE A 142 1.48 -16.53 -4.43
N ASP A 143 1.30 -17.73 -4.99
CA ASP A 143 2.40 -18.57 -5.47
C ASP A 143 3.25 -17.87 -6.55
N LYS A 144 2.61 -17.20 -7.51
CA LYS A 144 3.32 -16.44 -8.55
C LYS A 144 4.13 -15.28 -7.96
N LEU A 145 3.55 -14.53 -7.04
CA LEU A 145 4.21 -13.43 -6.34
C LEU A 145 5.40 -13.90 -5.53
N GLU A 146 5.26 -14.95 -4.71
CA GLU A 146 6.35 -15.49 -3.90
C GLU A 146 7.51 -16.01 -4.78
N LYS A 147 7.20 -16.65 -5.92
CA LYS A 147 8.21 -17.10 -6.89
C LYS A 147 9.01 -15.97 -7.52
N THR A 148 8.49 -14.73 -7.54
CA THR A 148 9.27 -13.59 -8.03
C THR A 148 10.48 -13.30 -7.15
N GLY A 149 10.40 -13.58 -5.84
CA GLY A 149 11.39 -13.15 -4.85
C GLY A 149 11.49 -11.62 -4.67
N ILE A 150 10.59 -10.85 -5.29
CA ILE A 150 10.51 -9.40 -5.14
C ILE A 150 9.53 -9.08 -4.01
N PRO A 151 9.86 -8.18 -3.06
CA PRO A 151 8.90 -7.72 -2.07
C PRO A 151 7.64 -7.15 -2.73
N TYR A 152 6.46 -7.53 -2.23
CA TYR A 152 5.20 -6.96 -2.71
C TYR A 152 4.35 -6.41 -1.56
N PHE A 153 3.52 -5.42 -1.88
CA PHE A 153 2.64 -4.70 -0.96
C PHE A 153 1.25 -4.65 -1.56
N TYR A 154 0.31 -5.32 -0.91
CA TYR A 154 -1.07 -5.49 -1.35
C TYR A 154 -2.04 -4.55 -0.63
N SER A 155 -2.91 -3.89 -1.40
CA SER A 155 -4.16 -3.30 -0.96
C SER A 155 -5.31 -3.97 -1.69
N SER A 156 -6.44 -4.12 -1.01
CA SER A 156 -7.66 -4.61 -1.65
C SER A 156 -8.30 -3.55 -2.53
N GLY A 157 -8.82 -3.98 -3.68
CA GLY A 157 -9.84 -3.25 -4.42
C GLY A 157 -11.24 -3.77 -4.06
N ASN A 158 -12.27 -3.13 -4.59
CA ASN A 158 -13.65 -3.50 -4.25
C ASN A 158 -14.03 -4.88 -4.79
N HIS A 159 -13.43 -5.36 -5.88
CA HIS A 159 -13.71 -6.69 -6.41
C HIS A 159 -12.98 -7.80 -5.65
N ASP A 160 -11.86 -7.49 -4.99
CA ASP A 160 -11.04 -8.51 -4.34
C ASP A 160 -11.77 -9.25 -3.23
N TRP A 161 -12.67 -8.57 -2.52
CA TRP A 161 -13.46 -9.13 -1.41
C TRP A 161 -14.95 -9.25 -1.71
N HIS A 162 -15.46 -8.72 -2.83
CA HIS A 162 -16.90 -8.62 -3.06
C HIS A 162 -17.44 -9.71 -3.98
N TYR A 163 -18.46 -10.41 -3.49
CA TYR A 163 -19.39 -11.17 -4.32
C TYR A 163 -20.63 -10.31 -4.62
N GLU A 164 -20.76 -9.84 -5.85
CA GLU A 164 -21.85 -8.93 -6.22
C GLU A 164 -23.23 -9.53 -6.01
N GLY A 165 -24.11 -8.76 -5.36
CA GLY A 165 -25.48 -9.18 -5.08
C GLY A 165 -25.61 -10.10 -3.85
N MET A 166 -24.50 -10.46 -3.20
CA MET A 166 -24.53 -11.15 -1.92
C MET A 166 -25.13 -10.24 -0.85
N LYS A 167 -26.02 -10.81 -0.02
CA LYS A 167 -26.67 -10.06 1.07
C LYS A 167 -25.68 -9.77 2.19
N GLY A 168 -25.73 -8.54 2.71
CA GLY A 168 -24.89 -8.07 3.82
C GLY A 168 -24.56 -6.60 3.64
N SER A 169 -24.04 -5.94 4.68
CA SER A 169 -23.41 -4.64 4.48
C SER A 169 -22.05 -4.79 3.79
N LEU A 170 -21.62 -3.78 3.03
CA LEU A 170 -20.29 -3.79 2.40
C LEU A 170 -19.17 -3.95 3.43
N HIS A 171 -19.33 -3.33 4.61
CA HIS A 171 -18.38 -3.44 5.70
C HIS A 171 -18.25 -4.89 6.21
N GLU A 172 -19.37 -5.55 6.50
CA GLU A 172 -19.37 -6.95 6.98
C GLU A 172 -18.83 -7.91 5.92
N LEU A 173 -19.22 -7.73 4.65
CA LEU A 173 -18.75 -8.57 3.55
C LEU A 173 -17.24 -8.40 3.35
N ARG A 174 -16.74 -7.16 3.37
CA ARG A 174 -15.31 -6.88 3.28
C ARG A 174 -14.55 -7.54 4.43
N GLU A 175 -14.97 -7.32 5.66
CA GLU A 175 -14.32 -7.95 6.82
C GLU A 175 -14.34 -9.47 6.73
N THR A 176 -15.46 -10.06 6.32
CA THR A 176 -15.58 -11.51 6.14
C THR A 176 -14.54 -12.03 5.15
N TRP A 177 -14.52 -11.50 3.92
CA TRP A 177 -13.68 -12.04 2.87
C TRP A 177 -12.21 -11.67 2.99
N ILE A 178 -11.88 -10.54 3.63
CA ILE A 178 -10.50 -10.26 4.01
C ILE A 178 -10.00 -11.34 4.97
N ASN A 179 -10.73 -11.56 6.07
CA ASN A 179 -10.32 -12.49 7.12
C ASN A 179 -10.31 -13.95 6.64
N GLU A 180 -11.28 -14.35 5.81
CA GLU A 180 -11.37 -15.72 5.33
C GLU A 180 -10.36 -16.03 4.22
N ARG A 181 -10.00 -15.06 3.37
CA ARG A 181 -9.30 -15.35 2.10
C ARG A 181 -8.11 -14.47 1.78
N LEU A 182 -8.16 -13.17 2.02
CA LEU A 182 -7.15 -12.23 1.53
C LEU A 182 -5.98 -12.01 2.49
N LEU A 183 -6.13 -12.33 3.79
CA LEU A 183 -5.06 -12.13 4.81
C LEU A 183 -3.66 -12.60 4.38
N PRO A 184 -3.47 -13.74 3.69
CA PRO A 184 -2.14 -14.16 3.25
C PRO A 184 -1.41 -13.12 2.38
N LEU A 185 -2.13 -12.37 1.52
CA LEU A 185 -1.53 -11.36 0.64
C LEU A 185 -1.03 -10.12 1.39
N TYR A 186 -1.60 -9.83 2.57
CA TYR A 186 -1.14 -8.72 3.41
C TYR A 186 0.15 -9.04 4.17
N LYS A 187 0.60 -10.30 4.23
CA LYS A 187 1.82 -10.73 4.94
C LYS A 187 1.89 -10.20 6.39
N GLY A 188 0.76 -10.18 7.08
CA GLY A 188 0.63 -9.70 8.45
C GLY A 188 0.50 -8.17 8.61
N GLN A 189 0.48 -7.41 7.52
CA GLN A 189 0.16 -5.99 7.55
C GLN A 189 -1.33 -5.77 7.85
N ASN A 190 -1.65 -4.60 8.40
CA ASN A 190 -3.02 -4.23 8.67
C ASN A 190 -3.79 -3.97 7.36
N PRO A 191 -4.90 -4.69 7.08
CA PRO A 191 -5.64 -4.53 5.82
C PRO A 191 -6.24 -3.14 5.57
N LEU A 192 -6.46 -2.33 6.61
CA LEU A 192 -6.99 -0.96 6.46
C LEU A 192 -5.90 0.04 6.06
N MET A 193 -4.70 -0.12 6.59
CA MET A 193 -3.62 0.85 6.38
C MET A 193 -2.28 0.31 6.88
N TYR A 194 -1.23 0.59 6.15
CA TYR A 194 0.15 0.39 6.61
C TYR A 194 1.12 1.23 5.78
N ALA A 195 2.36 1.33 6.24
CA ALA A 195 3.41 2.03 5.52
C ALA A 195 4.71 1.23 5.59
N VAL A 196 5.47 1.25 4.50
CA VAL A 196 6.74 0.54 4.36
C VAL A 196 7.78 1.43 3.70
N ASP A 197 9.02 1.36 4.19
CA ASP A 197 10.15 2.01 3.53
C ASP A 197 10.69 1.13 2.41
N VAL A 198 10.70 1.66 1.19
CA VAL A 198 11.34 1.06 0.02
C VAL A 198 12.48 1.97 -0.41
N LYS A 199 13.67 1.72 0.16
CA LYS A 199 14.91 2.45 -0.19
C LYS A 199 14.78 3.98 -0.02
N GLY A 200 14.12 4.42 1.05
CA GLY A 200 13.89 5.84 1.34
C GLY A 200 12.61 6.43 0.73
N ILE A 201 11.81 5.63 0.02
CA ILE A 201 10.45 5.98 -0.37
C ILE A 201 9.48 5.38 0.64
N ASN A 202 8.63 6.20 1.26
CA ASN A 202 7.58 5.73 2.15
C ASN A 202 6.36 5.34 1.31
N VAL A 203 6.13 4.05 1.09
CA VAL A 203 4.94 3.56 0.39
C VAL A 203 3.82 3.46 1.42
N VAL A 204 2.78 4.29 1.27
CA VAL A 204 1.69 4.39 2.23
C VAL A 204 0.43 3.77 1.63
N ASN A 205 0.04 2.63 2.18
CA ASN A 205 -1.17 1.94 1.76
C ASN A 205 -2.36 2.40 2.62
N ILE A 206 -3.44 2.80 1.96
CA ILE A 206 -4.73 3.15 2.54
C ILE A 206 -5.79 2.37 1.75
N ASP A 207 -6.53 1.50 2.44
CA ASP A 207 -7.64 0.80 1.82
C ASP A 207 -8.86 1.72 1.72
N ASN A 208 -9.37 1.87 0.51
CA ASN A 208 -10.59 2.62 0.21
C ASN A 208 -11.62 1.77 -0.55
N SER A 209 -11.44 0.44 -0.54
CA SER A 209 -12.19 -0.49 -1.39
C SER A 209 -13.70 -0.53 -1.13
N TYR A 210 -14.18 -0.05 0.01
CA TYR A 210 -15.62 0.08 0.27
C TYR A 210 -16.11 1.54 0.24
N TYR A 211 -15.36 2.43 -0.42
CA TYR A 211 -15.68 3.83 -0.69
C TYR A 211 -15.71 4.76 0.54
N GLU A 212 -15.00 4.39 1.60
CA GLU A 212 -14.86 5.20 2.81
C GLU A 212 -13.40 5.31 3.23
N ILE A 213 -13.02 6.47 3.77
CA ILE A 213 -11.75 6.68 4.47
C ILE A 213 -12.08 6.98 5.92
N LEU A 214 -11.65 6.09 6.81
CA LEU A 214 -11.91 6.22 8.23
C LEU A 214 -11.04 7.33 8.87
N PRO A 215 -11.50 7.94 9.97
CA PRO A 215 -10.73 8.96 10.70
C PRO A 215 -9.31 8.52 11.08
N GLU A 216 -9.13 7.25 11.47
CA GLU A 216 -7.85 6.65 11.82
C GLU A 216 -6.93 6.48 10.60
N GLN A 217 -7.47 6.15 9.42
CA GLN A 217 -6.71 6.09 8.17
C GLN A 217 -6.20 7.47 7.76
N LEU A 218 -7.05 8.49 7.88
CA LEU A 218 -6.65 9.87 7.65
C LEU A 218 -5.59 10.35 8.66
N ALA A 219 -5.75 10.00 9.94
CA ALA A 219 -4.79 10.34 10.99
C ALA A 219 -3.44 9.65 10.76
N PHE A 220 -3.46 8.38 10.39
CA PHE A 220 -2.29 7.59 10.01
C PHE A 220 -1.58 8.22 8.81
N TYR A 221 -2.28 8.47 7.70
CA TYR A 221 -1.71 9.10 6.51
C TYR A 221 -1.05 10.45 6.83
N LYS A 222 -1.71 11.29 7.64
CA LYS A 222 -1.14 12.58 8.08
C LYS A 222 0.12 12.41 8.92
N ALA A 223 0.22 11.36 9.72
CA ALA A 223 1.43 11.07 10.49
C ALA A 223 2.57 10.61 9.56
N GLU A 224 2.28 9.75 8.60
CA GLU A 224 3.24 9.28 7.59
C GLU A 224 3.76 10.41 6.71
N ALA A 225 2.88 11.27 6.19
CA ALA A 225 3.25 12.41 5.37
C ALA A 225 4.14 13.44 6.11
N LYS A 226 4.03 13.53 7.44
CA LYS A 226 4.85 14.42 8.27
C LYS A 226 6.29 13.92 8.46
N LYS A 227 6.60 12.66 8.16
CA LYS A 227 7.97 12.11 8.28
C LYS A 227 8.95 12.80 7.33
N GLY A 228 8.45 13.46 6.27
CA GLY A 228 9.27 14.22 5.34
C GLY A 228 9.97 13.38 4.27
N ASN A 229 9.84 12.05 4.33
CA ASN A 229 10.24 11.16 3.25
C ASN A 229 9.29 11.34 2.05
N PRO A 230 9.77 11.17 0.81
CA PRO A 230 8.91 11.07 -0.36
C PRO A 230 7.87 9.97 -0.13
N CYS A 231 6.60 10.31 -0.27
CA CYS A 231 5.49 9.35 -0.16
C CYS A 231 5.02 8.92 -1.54
N SER A 232 4.79 7.63 -1.69
CA SER A 232 4.13 7.02 -2.85
C SER A 232 2.83 6.34 -2.43
#